data_AF-A0A5A9DTT4-F1
#
_entry.id   AF-A0A5A9DTT4-F1
#
_cell.length_a   1.000
_cell.length_b   1.000
_cell.length_c   1.000
_cell.angle_alpha   90.00
_cell.angle_beta   90.00
_cell.angle_gamma   90.00
#
_symmetry.space_group_name_H-M   'P 1'
#
loop_
_entity.id
_entity.type
_entity.pdbx_description
1 polymer ?
#
loop_
_entity_poly.entity_id
_entity_poly.type
_entity_poly.pdbx_seq_one_letter_code
_entity_poly.pdbx_strand_id
1 'polypeptide(L)'
;MVDYAEAVYHEFIHQSIFLDDMVNCMFPNANDCATEEALVTSTILEMKRPLDRSFHAAGVSIGIMHLYFMLNDKNKSKQYLENLKLTLDEVNLKKKFLGEQGLLTLDLMRKFVDNPNFKDITYSLNN
;
A
#
# COMPACT_ATOMS: atom_id res chain seq x y z
N MET A 1 -19.73 11.90 7.24
CA MET A 1 -20.23 11.07 6.12
C MET A 1 -19.07 10.57 5.28
N VAL A 2 -18.12 11.45 4.90
CA VAL A 2 -16.86 11.04 4.26
C VAL A 2 -16.05 10.10 5.15
N ASP A 3 -15.97 10.34 6.45
CA ASP A 3 -15.17 9.49 7.37
C ASP A 3 -15.67 8.05 7.46
N TYR A 4 -16.99 7.84 7.40
CA TYR A 4 -17.57 6.49 7.40
C TYR A 4 -17.30 5.78 6.06
N ALA A 5 -17.43 6.50 4.94
CA ALA A 5 -17.10 5.96 3.62
C ALA A 5 -15.60 5.63 3.52
N GLU A 6 -14.73 6.49 4.06
CA GLU A 6 -13.29 6.24 4.14
C GLU A 6 -12.99 5.01 4.99
N ALA A 7 -13.63 4.86 6.16
CA ALA A 7 -13.44 3.68 7.00
C ALA A 7 -13.84 2.38 6.28
N VAL A 8 -15.00 2.36 5.60
CA VAL A 8 -15.42 1.20 4.80
C VAL A 8 -14.42 0.92 3.67
N TYR A 9 -13.97 1.95 2.97
CA TYR A 9 -13.01 1.83 1.88
C TYR A 9 -11.64 1.33 2.36
N HIS A 10 -11.17 1.84 3.50
CA HIS A 10 -9.94 1.45 4.19
C HIS A 10 -9.95 -0.04 4.55
N GLU A 11 -10.99 -0.49 5.24
CA GLU A 11 -11.12 -1.89 5.67
C GLU A 11 -11.29 -2.84 4.47
N PHE A 12 -12.03 -2.43 3.44
CA PHE A 12 -12.16 -3.21 2.21
C PHE A 12 -10.82 -3.48 1.53
N ILE A 13 -9.95 -2.46 1.42
CA ILE A 13 -8.63 -2.62 0.82
C ILE A 13 -7.74 -3.49 1.71
N HIS A 14 -7.77 -3.28 3.03
CA HIS A 14 -7.05 -4.14 3.96
C HIS A 14 -7.42 -5.61 3.79
N GLN A 15 -8.72 -5.93 3.71
CA GLN A 15 -9.20 -7.29 3.48
C GLN A 15 -8.75 -7.84 2.12
N SER A 16 -8.78 -7.02 1.07
CA SER A 16 -8.37 -7.43 -0.27
C SER A 16 -6.89 -7.80 -0.34
N ILE A 17 -6.01 -6.97 0.24
CA ILE A 17 -4.56 -7.23 0.31
C ILE A 17 -4.28 -8.43 1.20
N PHE A 18 -4.95 -8.52 2.35
CA PHE A 18 -4.77 -9.64 3.27
C PHE A 18 -5.16 -10.97 2.63
N LEU A 19 -6.26 -11.00 1.86
CA LEU A 19 -6.66 -12.19 1.11
C LEU A 19 -5.64 -12.53 0.02
N ASP A 20 -5.13 -11.55 -0.72
CA ASP A 20 -4.09 -11.77 -1.73
C ASP A 20 -2.81 -12.36 -1.10
N ASP A 21 -2.36 -11.81 0.03
CA ASP A 21 -1.23 -12.35 0.79
C ASP A 21 -1.48 -13.78 1.28
N MET A 22 -2.65 -14.05 1.86
CA MET A 22 -2.99 -15.39 2.34
C MET A 22 -2.98 -16.45 1.23
N VAL A 23 -3.44 -16.10 0.02
CA VAL A 23 -3.58 -17.03 -1.10
C VAL A 23 -2.27 -17.17 -1.88
N ASN A 24 -1.58 -16.05 -2.13
CA ASN A 24 -0.43 -15.97 -3.01
C ASN A 24 0.91 -15.78 -2.28
N CYS A 25 0.91 -15.79 -0.95
CA CYS A 25 2.07 -15.72 -0.08
C CYS A 25 3.00 -14.54 -0.41
N MET A 26 2.50 -13.31 -0.23
CA MET A 26 3.31 -12.10 -0.43
C MET A 26 4.45 -12.02 0.58
N PHE A 27 4.24 -12.53 1.80
CA PHE A 27 5.27 -12.66 2.84
C PHE A 27 5.48 -14.15 3.20
N PRO A 28 6.45 -14.84 2.56
CA PRO A 28 6.67 -16.28 2.75
C PRO A 28 6.90 -16.70 4.20
N ASN A 29 7.49 -15.81 5.01
CA ASN A 29 7.60 -15.98 6.45
C ASN A 29 7.27 -14.67 7.17
N ALA A 30 6.03 -14.57 7.66
CA ALA A 30 5.54 -13.38 8.36
C ALA A 30 6.37 -13.03 9.61
N ASN A 31 6.98 -14.01 10.29
CA ASN A 31 7.79 -13.74 11.48
C ASN A 31 9.07 -12.96 11.14
N ASP A 32 9.62 -13.18 9.95
CA ASP A 32 10.84 -12.50 9.52
C ASP A 32 10.58 -11.00 9.28
N CYS A 33 9.34 -10.62 8.95
CA CYS A 33 8.93 -9.23 8.72
C CYS A 33 8.98 -8.36 10.00
N ALA A 34 8.98 -8.97 11.19
CA ALA A 34 9.05 -8.28 12.47
C ALA A 34 10.48 -8.13 13.01
N THR A 35 11.49 -8.67 12.33
CA THR A 35 12.89 -8.53 12.70
C THR A 35 13.37 -7.09 12.52
N GLU A 36 14.39 -6.67 13.28
CA GLU A 36 14.94 -5.30 13.20
C GLU A 36 15.41 -4.94 11.78
N GLU A 37 16.00 -5.90 11.06
CA GLU A 37 16.43 -5.72 9.67
C GLU A 37 15.26 -5.56 8.70
N ALA A 38 14.10 -6.14 9.01
CA ALA A 38 12.92 -6.05 8.16
C ALA A 38 12.16 -4.72 8.32
N LEU A 39 12.36 -3.98 9.41
CA LEU A 39 11.56 -2.79 9.70
C LEU A 39 11.64 -1.73 8.60
N VAL A 40 10.48 -1.17 8.26
CA VAL A 40 10.36 -0.05 7.32
C VAL A 40 9.43 1.02 7.86
N THR A 41 9.61 2.24 7.39
CA THR A 41 8.82 3.41 7.75
C THR A 41 7.42 3.27 7.17
N SER A 42 6.40 3.31 8.01
CA SER A 42 4.99 3.23 7.63
C SER A 42 4.54 4.48 6.86
N THR A 43 3.82 4.29 5.75
CA THR A 43 3.30 5.41 4.95
C THR A 43 2.35 6.33 5.71
N ILE A 44 1.55 5.76 6.62
CA ILE A 44 0.50 6.49 7.36
C ILE A 44 0.98 6.95 8.73
N LEU A 45 1.77 6.13 9.44
CA LEU A 45 2.18 6.40 10.83
C LEU A 45 3.58 7.01 10.94
N GLU A 46 4.35 7.05 9.85
CA GLU A 46 5.69 7.68 9.78
C GLU A 46 6.71 7.16 10.80
N MET A 47 6.49 5.93 11.28
CA MET A 47 7.37 5.24 12.21
C MET A 47 7.76 3.87 11.68
N LYS A 48 8.88 3.33 12.19
CA LYS A 48 9.33 1.97 11.85
C LYS A 48 8.34 0.93 12.36
N ARG A 49 7.92 0.04 11.47
CA ARG A 49 7.00 -1.06 11.75
C ARG A 49 7.42 -2.30 10.96
N PRO A 50 6.92 -3.48 11.36
CA PRO A 50 7.08 -4.71 10.57
C PRO A 50 6.74 -4.50 9.09
N LEU A 51 7.52 -5.14 8.23
CA LEU A 51 7.49 -4.91 6.77
C LEU A 51 6.10 -5.16 6.18
N ASP A 52 5.48 -6.28 6.53
CA ASP A 52 4.14 -6.70 6.16
C ASP A 52 3.10 -5.61 6.47
N ARG A 53 3.12 -5.06 7.69
CA ARG A 53 2.17 -4.03 8.14
C ARG A 53 2.36 -2.72 7.39
N SER A 54 3.61 -2.32 7.15
CA SER A 54 3.92 -1.11 6.39
C SER A 54 3.60 -1.27 4.91
N PHE A 55 3.79 -2.46 4.35
CA PHE A 55 3.41 -2.78 2.96
C PHE A 55 1.89 -2.72 2.78
N HIS A 56 1.12 -3.27 3.71
CA HIS A 56 -0.35 -3.17 3.68
C HIS A 56 -0.80 -1.71 3.81
N ALA A 57 -0.20 -0.94 4.72
CA ALA A 57 -0.49 0.48 4.88
C ALA A 57 -0.16 1.28 3.60
N ALA A 58 0.89 0.92 2.88
CA ALA A 58 1.23 1.52 1.60
C ALA A 58 0.11 1.27 0.56
N GLY A 59 -0.36 0.04 0.40
CA GLY A 59 -1.48 -0.28 -0.50
C GLY A 59 -2.78 0.44 -0.13
N VAL A 60 -3.12 0.48 1.16
CA VAL A 60 -4.29 1.22 1.66
C VAL A 60 -4.18 2.73 1.39
N SER A 61 -2.99 3.31 1.53
CA SER A 61 -2.78 4.73 1.26
C SER A 61 -3.08 5.10 -0.20
N ILE A 62 -2.75 4.22 -1.17
CA ILE A 62 -3.08 4.41 -2.59
C ILE A 62 -4.59 4.44 -2.77
N GLY A 63 -5.31 3.53 -2.12
CA GLY A 63 -6.76 3.49 -2.17
C GLY A 63 -7.42 4.70 -1.52
N ILE A 64 -6.95 5.16 -0.36
CA ILE A 64 -7.45 6.40 0.27
C ILE A 64 -7.22 7.60 -0.67
N MET A 65 -6.04 7.70 -1.27
CA MET A 65 -5.74 8.75 -2.26
C MET A 65 -6.68 8.66 -3.48
N HIS A 66 -7.00 7.45 -3.95
CA HIS A 66 -7.98 7.22 -5.01
C HIS A 66 -9.40 7.63 -4.61
N LEU A 67 -9.85 7.32 -3.39
CA LEU A 67 -11.14 7.79 -2.87
C LEU A 67 -11.23 9.32 -2.90
N TYR A 68 -10.20 10.01 -2.40
CA TYR A 68 -10.18 11.46 -2.41
C TYR A 68 -10.09 12.06 -3.82
N PHE A 69 -9.43 11.36 -4.75
CA PHE A 69 -9.48 11.70 -6.17
C PHE A 69 -10.91 11.63 -6.72
N MET A 70 -11.67 10.57 -6.43
CA MET A 70 -13.07 10.43 -6.85
C MET A 70 -13.98 11.51 -6.23
N LEU A 71 -13.66 11.97 -5.02
CA LEU A 71 -14.37 13.06 -4.34
C LEU A 71 -13.92 14.47 -4.81
N ASN A 72 -13.05 14.56 -5.82
CA ASN A 72 -12.44 15.80 -6.32
C ASN A 72 -11.60 16.58 -5.29
N ASP A 73 -11.16 15.95 -4.19
CA ASP A 73 -10.24 16.55 -3.23
C ASP A 73 -8.79 16.31 -3.66
N LYS A 74 -8.27 17.24 -4.47
CA LYS A 74 -6.92 17.15 -5.04
C LYS A 74 -5.82 17.14 -3.98
N ASN A 75 -6.03 17.83 -2.86
CA ASN A 75 -5.02 17.91 -1.79
C ASN A 75 -4.91 16.56 -1.09
N LYS A 76 -6.04 16.00 -0.65
CA LYS A 76 -6.05 14.70 0.02
C LYS A 76 -5.72 13.54 -0.91
N SER A 77 -5.99 13.66 -2.22
CA SER A 77 -5.57 12.67 -3.22
C SER A 77 -4.05 12.52 -3.37
N LYS A 78 -3.26 13.42 -2.77
CA LYS A 78 -1.79 13.41 -2.84
C LYS A 78 -1.12 13.33 -1.47
N GLN A 79 -1.90 13.27 -0.39
CA GLN A 79 -1.41 13.46 0.98
C GLN A 79 -0.34 12.46 1.42
N TYR A 80 -0.31 11.27 0.82
CA TYR A 80 0.63 10.21 1.19
C TYR A 80 1.73 9.96 0.14
N LEU A 81 1.80 10.71 -0.97
CA LEU A 81 2.72 10.37 -2.07
C LEU A 81 4.20 10.34 -1.63
N GLU A 82 4.63 11.31 -0.84
CA GLU A 82 6.03 11.39 -0.37
C GLU A 82 6.36 10.25 0.59
N ASN A 83 5.49 10.02 1.59
CA ASN A 83 5.66 8.94 2.57
C ASN A 83 5.55 7.55 1.90
N LEU A 84 4.67 7.40 0.91
CA LEU A 84 4.51 6.18 0.14
C LEU A 84 5.80 5.88 -0.61
N LYS A 85 6.38 6.88 -1.28
CA LYS A 85 7.67 6.73 -1.97
C LYS A 85 8.77 6.25 -1.01
N LEU A 86 8.90 6.88 0.15
CA LEU A 86 9.86 6.48 1.18
C LEU A 86 9.64 5.03 1.62
N THR A 87 8.42 4.64 1.96
CA THR A 87 8.09 3.26 2.36
C THR A 87 8.49 2.26 1.26
N LEU A 88 8.10 2.53 0.01
CA LEU A 88 8.38 1.62 -1.12
C LEU A 88 9.86 1.53 -1.47
N ASP A 89 10.63 2.62 -1.29
CA ASP A 89 12.08 2.59 -1.45
C ASP A 89 12.76 1.75 -0.36
N GLU A 90 12.32 1.87 0.89
CA GLU A 90 12.83 1.03 1.98
C GLU A 90 12.45 -0.45 1.82
N VAL A 91 11.23 -0.76 1.35
CA VAL A 91 10.79 -2.13 1.03
C VAL A 91 11.60 -2.69 -0.14
N ASN A 92 11.91 -1.87 -1.15
CA ASN A 92 12.69 -2.28 -2.32
C ASN A 92 14.14 -2.68 -1.97
N LEU A 93 14.71 -2.15 -0.90
CA LEU A 93 16.00 -2.59 -0.36
C LEU A 93 15.90 -3.92 0.42
N LYS A 94 14.68 -4.36 0.73
CA LYS A 94 14.35 -5.50 1.59
C LYS A 94 13.55 -6.59 0.87
N LYS A 95 13.70 -6.68 -0.46
CA LYS A 95 13.01 -7.67 -1.32
C LYS A 95 13.13 -9.12 -0.87
N LYS A 96 14.18 -9.47 -0.12
CA LYS A 96 14.39 -10.81 0.43
C LYS A 96 13.26 -11.32 1.33
N PHE A 97 12.43 -10.42 1.89
CA PHE A 97 11.28 -10.77 2.72
C PHE A 97 9.97 -10.92 1.92
N LEU A 98 10.01 -10.68 0.59
CA LEU A 98 8.85 -10.76 -0.29
C LEU A 98 8.87 -12.05 -1.11
N GLY A 99 7.69 -12.64 -1.28
CA GLY A 99 7.42 -13.68 -2.26
C GLY A 99 7.20 -13.09 -3.66
N GLU A 100 6.95 -13.95 -4.64
CA GLU A 100 6.73 -13.54 -6.04
C GLU A 100 5.59 -12.52 -6.17
N GLN A 101 4.45 -12.78 -5.52
CA GLN A 101 3.32 -11.86 -5.50
C GLN A 101 3.67 -10.53 -4.81
N GLY A 102 4.43 -10.58 -3.70
CA GLY A 102 4.88 -9.38 -3.00
C GLY A 102 5.77 -8.49 -3.89
N LEU A 103 6.66 -9.09 -4.69
CA LEU A 103 7.50 -8.38 -5.64
C LEU A 103 6.69 -7.77 -6.78
N LEU A 104 5.72 -8.50 -7.35
CA LEU A 104 4.83 -7.99 -8.38
C LEU A 104 4.04 -6.78 -7.87
N THR A 105 3.43 -6.90 -6.69
CA THR A 105 2.65 -5.83 -6.09
C THR A 105 3.52 -4.62 -5.73
N LEU A 106 4.74 -4.84 -5.24
CA LEU A 106 5.72 -3.77 -5.02
C LEU A 106 6.01 -3.00 -6.31
N ASP A 107 6.27 -3.70 -7.41
CA ASP A 107 6.57 -3.07 -8.69
C ASP A 107 5.38 -2.26 -9.23
N LEU A 108 4.15 -2.75 -9.04
CA LEU A 108 2.94 -2.00 -9.39
C LEU A 108 2.78 -0.73 -8.54
N MET A 109 2.98 -0.81 -7.23
CA MET A 109 2.91 0.37 -6.34
C MET A 109 4.00 1.38 -6.67
N ARG A 110 5.22 0.94 -7.01
CA ARG A 110 6.32 1.83 -7.42
C ARG A 110 6.00 2.53 -8.74
N LYS A 111 5.49 1.81 -9.75
CA LYS A 111 5.03 2.41 -11.02
C LYS A 111 3.97 3.49 -10.78
N PHE A 112 3.05 3.25 -9.85
CA PHE A 112 2.05 4.23 -9.46
C PHE A 112 2.69 5.49 -8.84
N VAL A 113 3.67 5.35 -7.94
CA VAL A 113 4.35 6.51 -7.32
C VAL A 113 5.11 7.34 -8.35
N ASP A 114 5.78 6.71 -9.32
CA ASP A 114 6.57 7.41 -10.34
C ASP A 114 5.68 8.18 -11.33
N ASN A 115 4.48 7.67 -11.61
CA ASN A 115 3.49 8.34 -12.45
C ASN A 115 2.05 8.13 -11.92
N PRO A 116 1.62 8.91 -10.91
CA PRO A 116 0.32 8.70 -10.26
C PRO A 116 -0.85 8.89 -11.23
N ASN A 117 -1.50 7.79 -11.59
CA ASN A 117 -2.68 7.79 -12.46
C ASN A 117 -3.87 7.10 -11.79
N PHE A 118 -4.66 7.90 -11.06
CA PHE A 118 -5.89 7.42 -10.41
C PHE A 118 -6.97 6.97 -11.39
N LYS A 119 -6.96 7.44 -12.64
CA LYS A 119 -7.96 7.03 -13.64
C LYS A 119 -7.81 5.57 -14.03
N ASP A 120 -6.58 5.05 -14.05
CA ASP A 120 -6.33 3.64 -14.37
C ASP A 120 -6.88 2.73 -13.26
N ILE A 121 -6.81 3.19 -12.01
CA ILE A 121 -7.44 2.49 -10.87
C ILE A 121 -8.96 2.47 -11.07
N THR A 122 -9.58 3.61 -11.37
CA THR A 122 -11.02 3.69 -11.67
C THR A 122 -11.42 2.79 -12.84
N TYR A 123 -10.62 2.75 -13.91
CA TYR A 123 -10.87 1.90 -15.07
C TYR A 123 -10.81 0.42 -14.71
N SER A 124 -9.81 0.02 -13.93
CA SER A 124 -9.61 -1.38 -13.52
C SER A 124 -10.68 -1.90 -12.55
N LEU A 125 -11.35 -1.03 -11.81
CA LEU A 125 -12.45 -1.42 -10.91
C LEU A 125 -13.79 -1.59 -11.64
N ASN A 126 -13.91 -1.09 -12.88
CA ASN A 126 -15.14 -1.13 -13.66
C ASN A 126 -15.17 -2.23 -14.73
N ASN A 127 -14.05 -2.95 -14.94
CA ASN A 127 -13.89 -4.00 -15.94
C ASN A 127 -13.30 -5.26 -15.30
#